data_AF-A0A6V8Q682-F1
#
_entry.id   AF-A0A6V8Q682-F1
#
_cell.length_a   1.000
_cell.length_b   1.000
_cell.length_c   1.000
_cell.angle_alpha   90.00
_cell.angle_beta   90.00
_cell.angle_gamma   90.00
#
_symmetry.space_group_name_H-M   'P 1'
#
loop_
_entity.id
_entity.type
_entity.pdbx_description
1 polymer ?
#
loop_
_entity_poly.entity_id
_entity_poly.type
_entity_poly.pdbx_seq_one_letter_code
_entity_poly.pdbx_strand_id
1 'polypeptide(L)' 'MDVLDLLRVAIQTEIATYELYHRGAQGATDEKLRAMFEQLAQEELKHRELLQNQYQLLAGDVILD' A
#
# COMPACT_ATOMS: atom_id res chain seq x y z
N MET A 1 14.33 -15.39 6.31
CA MET A 1 13.57 -14.17 6.03
C MET A 1 14.04 -13.15 7.04
N ASP A 2 14.78 -12.15 6.59
CA ASP A 2 15.20 -11.05 7.45
C ASP A 2 14.12 -9.95 7.49
N VAL A 3 14.40 -8.84 8.18
CA VAL A 3 13.44 -7.73 8.32
C VAL A 3 13.18 -7.04 6.97
N LEU A 4 14.20 -6.94 6.10
CA LEU A 4 14.05 -6.32 4.78
C LEU A 4 13.19 -7.19 3.85
N ASP A 5 13.32 -8.51 3.93
CA ASP A 5 12.44 -9.46 3.25
C ASP A 5 10.98 -9.30 3.69
N LEU A 6 10.74 -9.20 4.99
CA LEU A 6 9.38 -9.01 5.54
C LEU A 6 8.77 -7.69 5.08
N LEU A 7 9.55 -6.60 5.07
CA LEU A 7 9.10 -5.31 4.56
C LEU A 7 8.80 -5.35 3.06
N ARG A 8 9.60 -6.06 2.26
CA ARG A 8 9.30 -6.28 0.83
C ARG A 8 7.99 -7.02 0.62
N VAL A 9 7.72 -8.06 1.41
CA VAL A 9 6.45 -8.80 1.36
C VAL A 9 5.27 -7.90 1.76
N ALA A 10 5.43 -7.10 2.83
CA ALA A 10 4.40 -6.16 3.28
C ALA A 10 4.10 -5.09 2.20
N ILE A 11 5.12 -4.47 1.61
CA ILE A 11 4.97 -3.49 0.52
C ILE A 11 4.23 -4.10 -0.68
N GLN A 12 4.59 -5.32 -1.09
CA GLN A 12 3.88 -6.00 -2.18
C GLN A 12 2.42 -6.33 -1.82
N THR A 13 2.17 -6.65 -0.55
CA THR A 13 0.81 -6.85 -0.03
C THR A 13 -0.01 -5.57 -0.17
N GLU A 14 0.53 -4.41 0.24
CA GLU A 14 -0.20 -3.15 0.11
C GLU A 14 -0.47 -2.75 -1.35
N ILE A 15 0.46 -3.05 -2.26
CA ILE A 15 0.23 -2.83 -3.70
C ILE A 15 -0.91 -3.73 -4.21
N ALA A 16 -0.92 -5.01 -3.85
CA ALA A 16 -1.97 -5.93 -4.27
C ALA A 16 -3.34 -5.56 -3.67
N THR A 17 -3.37 -5.14 -2.41
CA THR A 17 -4.59 -4.72 -1.69
C THR A 17 -5.11 -3.39 -2.25
N TYR A 18 -4.23 -2.42 -2.54
CA TYR A 18 -4.59 -1.20 -3.26
C TYR A 18 -5.31 -1.52 -4.58
N GLU A 19 -4.71 -2.39 -5.40
CA GLU A 19 -5.32 -2.75 -6.68
C GLU A 19 -6.65 -3.49 -6.51
N LEU A 20 -6.78 -4.33 -5.48
CA LEU A 20 -8.03 -5.01 -5.14
C LEU A 20 -9.14 -4.00 -4.86
N TYR A 21 -8.89 -3.04 -3.96
CA TYR A 21 -9.87 -2.01 -3.62
C TYR A 21 -10.14 -1.05 -4.77
N HIS A 22 -9.11 -0.65 -5.51
CA HIS A 22 -9.27 0.21 -6.69
C HIS A 22 -10.15 -0.45 -7.76
N ARG A 23 -9.92 -1.74 -8.07
CA ARG A 23 -10.82 -2.50 -8.97
C ARG A 23 -12.22 -2.66 -8.39
N GLY A 24 -12.34 -2.85 -7.07
CA GLY A 24 -13.62 -2.88 -6.37
C GLY A 24 -14.42 -1.58 -6.54
N ALA A 25 -13.76 -0.42 -6.39
CA ALA A 25 -14.36 0.89 -6.62
C ALA A 25 -14.84 1.06 -8.06
N GLN A 26 -14.03 0.64 -9.05
CA GLN A 26 -14.39 0.71 -10.48
C GLN A 26 -15.59 -0.16 -10.84
N GLY A 27 -15.78 -1.30 -10.14
CA GLY A 27 -16.89 -2.21 -10.36
C GLY A 27 -18.15 -1.92 -9.54
N ALA A 28 -18.09 -0.99 -8.57
CA ALA A 28 -19.19 -0.71 -7.67
C ALA A 28 -20.23 0.22 -8.32
N THR A 29 -21.50 -0.22 -8.34
CA THR A 29 -22.63 0.59 -8.83
C THR A 29 -23.26 1.45 -7.73
N ASP A 30 -23.14 1.02 -6.47
CA ASP A 30 -23.60 1.79 -5.31
C ASP A 30 -22.54 2.84 -4.93
N GLU A 31 -22.96 4.10 -4.81
CA GLU A 31 -22.05 5.21 -4.56
C GLU A 31 -21.35 5.13 -3.20
N LYS A 32 -22.02 4.61 -2.17
CA LYS A 32 -21.41 4.46 -0.84
C LYS A 32 -20.38 3.35 -0.84
N LEU A 33 -20.66 2.24 -1.51
CA LEU A 33 -19.71 1.15 -1.67
C LEU A 33 -18.48 1.56 -2.47
N ARG A 34 -18.67 2.32 -3.57
CA ARG A 34 -17.55 2.90 -4.33
C ARG A 34 -16.69 3.81 -3.45
N ALA A 35 -17.30 4.73 -2.72
CA ALA A 35 -16.58 5.64 -1.82
C ALA A 35 -15.81 4.88 -0.74
N MET A 36 -16.39 3.82 -0.16
CA MET A 36 -15.71 2.96 0.80
C MET A 36 -14.47 2.29 0.19
N PHE A 37 -14.58 1.72 -1.01
CA PHE A 37 -13.43 1.11 -1.68
C PHE A 37 -12.35 2.14 -2.05
N GLU A 38 -12.74 3.34 -2.49
CA GLU A 38 -11.80 4.43 -2.75
C GLU A 38 -11.06 4.84 -1.46
N GLN A 39 -11.76 4.95 -0.33
CA GLN A 39 -11.14 5.25 0.96
C GLN A 39 -10.12 4.18 1.36
N LEU A 40 -10.49 2.90 1.28
CA LEU A 40 -9.59 1.79 1.61
C LEU A 40 -8.36 1.77 0.69
N ALA A 41 -8.55 1.96 -0.63
CA ALA A 41 -7.42 2.07 -1.55
C ALA A 41 -6.48 3.23 -1.16
N GLN A 42 -7.02 4.39 -0.78
CA GLN A 42 -6.18 5.52 -0.33
C GLN A 42 -5.44 5.25 0.99
N GLU A 43 -5.98 4.41 1.88
CA GLU A 43 -5.28 3.99 3.09
C GLU A 43 -4.07 3.11 2.76
N GLU A 44 -4.20 2.17 1.82
CA GLU A 44 -3.06 1.30 1.44
C GLU A 44 -1.91 2.07 0.79
N LEU A 45 -2.17 3.20 0.12
CA LEU A 45 -1.10 4.06 -0.38
C LEU A 45 -0.26 4.65 0.77
N LYS A 46 -0.90 5.03 1.89
CA LYS A 46 -0.23 5.56 3.09
C LYS A 46 0.55 4.46 3.81
N HIS A 47 -0.04 3.27 3.93
CA HIS A 47 0.65 2.11 4.51
C HIS A 47 1.88 1.74 3.69
N ARG A 48 1.75 1.69 2.35
CA ARG A 48 2.87 1.45 1.45
C ARG A 48 3.99 2.47 1.62
N GLU A 49 3.67 3.76 1.67
CA GLU A 49 4.65 4.83 1.87
C GLU A 49 5.40 4.67 3.20
N LEU A 50 4.67 4.40 4.29
CA LEU A 50 5.26 4.16 5.60
C LEU A 50 6.25 2.97 5.57
N LEU A 51 5.84 1.86 4.96
CA LEU A 51 6.68 0.66 4.85
C LEU A 51 7.90 0.87 3.95
N GLN A 52 7.76 1.64 2.86
CA GLN A 52 8.86 2.01 1.98
C GLN A 52 9.89 2.87 2.72
N ASN A 53 9.45 3.83 3.52
CA ASN A 53 10.33 4.67 4.33
C ASN A 53 11.09 3.83 5.38
N GLN A 54 10.41 2.88 6.04
CA GLN A 54 11.05 1.95 6.98
C GLN A 54 12.08 1.04 6.30
N TYR A 55 11.74 0.53 5.12
CA TYR A 55 12.65 -0.29 4.33
C TYR A 55 13.92 0.48 3.96
N GLN A 56 13.78 1.72 3.45
CA GLN A 56 14.91 2.58 3.08
C GLN A 56 15.82 2.86 4.28
N LEU A 57 15.23 3.23 5.42
CA LEU A 57 15.97 3.50 6.67
C LEU A 57 16.82 2.28 7.11
N LEU A 58 16.26 1.07 7.02
CA LEU A 58 16.92 -0.16 7.45
C LEU A 58 17.88 -0.74 6.41
N ALA A 59 17.64 -0.47 5.12
CA ALA A 59 18.54 -0.88 4.03
C ALA A 59 19.84 -0.06 4.03
N GLY A 60 19.91 1.04 4.78
CA GLY A 60 21.11 1.88 4.90
C GLY A 60 21.22 2.97 3.84
N ASP A 61 20.15 3.20 3.06
CA ASP A 61 20.10 4.33 2.12
C ASP A 61 19.81 5.63 2.90
N VAL A 62 20.86 6.37 3.21
CA VAL A 62 20.77 7.74 3.73
C VAL A 62 20.49 8.69 2.55
N ILE A 63 19.24 9.14 2.49
CA ILE A 63 18.67 10.28 1.73
C ILE A 63 18.87 10.22 0.21
N LEU A 64 17.79 9.87 -0.51
CA LEU A 64 17.57 10.30 -1.88
C LEU A 64 16.87 11.66 -1.85
N ASP A 65 17.51 12.68 -2.39
CA ASP A 65 16.81 13.83 -2.98
C ASP A 65 16.07 13.39 -4.25
#